data_AF-A0A031J3U9-F1
#
_entry.id   AF-A0A031J3U9-F1
#
_cell.length_a   1.000
_cell.length_b   1.000
_cell.length_c   1.000
_cell.angle_alpha   90.00
_cell.angle_beta   90.00
_cell.angle_gamma   90.00
#
_symmetry.space_group_name_H-M   'P 1'
#
loop_
_entity.id
_entity.type
_entity.pdbx_description
1 polymer ?
#
loop_
_entity_poly.entity_id
_entity_poly.type
_entity_poly.pdbx_seq_one_letter_code
_entity_poly.pdbx_strand_id
1 'polypeptide(L)'
;MVSKDNTGSGVWADTAYRSKKNEAFLAKGMFTSHIHQKKPPRRPMPERIAKANAKRSAVRSAVEHVFAGQKHRMGLVVRPIGIARARIKIGMANLVYNFQRLAWLEGRTAPA
;
A
#
# COMPACT_ATOMS: atom_id res chain seq x y z
N MET A 1 6.03 -7.29 4.97
CA MET A 1 5.75 -8.74 4.92
C MET A 1 4.31 -8.94 5.33
N VAL A 2 3.60 -9.90 4.72
CA VAL A 2 2.27 -10.32 5.20
C VAL A 2 2.52 -11.38 6.27
N SER A 3 2.08 -11.15 7.51
CA SER A 3 2.22 -12.10 8.62
C SER A 3 0.87 -12.71 9.00
N LYS A 4 0.90 -13.94 9.52
CA LYS A 4 -0.26 -14.61 10.12
C LYS A 4 -0.61 -14.05 11.50
N ASP A 5 0.32 -13.34 12.14
CA ASP A 5 0.07 -12.68 13.43
C ASP A 5 -0.81 -11.41 13.26
N ASN A 6 -1.09 -11.02 12.02
CA ASN A 6 -1.99 -9.91 11.75
C ASN A 6 -3.43 -10.32 12.06
N THR A 7 -4.15 -9.50 12.82
CA THR A 7 -5.55 -9.70 13.18
C THR A 7 -6.49 -9.60 11.96
N GLY A 8 -6.05 -8.94 10.88
CA GLY A 8 -6.77 -8.86 9.61
C GLY A 8 -6.32 -9.91 8.58
N SER A 9 -7.27 -10.65 8.00
CA SER A 9 -7.00 -11.60 6.90
C SER A 9 -6.97 -10.96 5.51
N GLY A 10 -7.49 -9.73 5.36
CA GLY A 10 -7.58 -9.03 4.08
C GLY A 10 -6.27 -8.38 3.64
N VAL A 11 -5.76 -8.76 2.47
CA VAL A 11 -4.53 -8.21 1.88
C VAL A 11 -4.87 -7.31 0.69
N TRP A 12 -4.52 -6.03 0.82
CA TRP A 12 -4.77 -4.99 -0.18
C TRP A 12 -3.49 -4.66 -0.93
N ALA A 13 -3.53 -4.74 -2.26
CA ALA A 13 -2.40 -4.36 -3.12
C ALA A 13 -2.87 -3.95 -4.51
N ASP A 14 -1.96 -3.39 -5.30
CA ASP A 14 -2.26 -2.99 -6.68
C ASP A 14 -2.03 -4.17 -7.62
N THR A 15 -2.44 -3.97 -8.87
CA THR A 15 -2.42 -4.99 -9.90
C THR A 15 -1.04 -5.61 -10.13
N ALA A 16 0.06 -4.87 -9.92
CA ALA A 16 1.41 -5.41 -10.12
C ALA A 16 1.76 -6.54 -9.13
N TYR A 17 1.10 -6.55 -7.96
CA TYR A 17 1.27 -7.61 -6.96
C TYR A 17 0.42 -8.86 -7.23
N ARG A 18 -0.46 -8.84 -8.24
CA ARG A 18 -1.36 -9.96 -8.57
C ARG A 18 -0.69 -11.05 -9.41
N SER A 19 0.49 -11.50 -8.99
CA SER A 19 1.18 -12.63 -9.62
C SER A 19 0.57 -13.95 -9.15
N LYS A 20 0.65 -15.01 -9.98
CA LYS A 20 0.21 -16.36 -9.59
C LYS A 20 0.89 -16.83 -8.29
N LYS A 21 2.18 -16.53 -8.14
CA LYS A 21 2.97 -16.86 -6.95
C LYS A 21 2.41 -16.17 -5.70
N ASN A 22 2.07 -14.88 -5.79
CA ASN A 22 1.53 -14.13 -4.66
C ASN A 22 0.13 -14.62 -4.30
N GLU A 23 -0.73 -14.86 -5.29
CA GLU A 23 -2.09 -15.38 -5.04
C GLU A 23 -2.04 -16.78 -4.39
N ALA A 24 -1.13 -17.66 -4.82
CA ALA A 24 -0.92 -18.96 -4.20
C ALA A 24 -0.40 -18.83 -2.76
N PHE A 25 0.52 -17.89 -2.51
CA PHE A 25 0.99 -17.58 -1.16
C PHE A 25 -0.15 -17.11 -0.25
N LEU A 26 -1.01 -16.22 -0.75
CA LEU A 26 -2.17 -15.72 0.00
C LEU A 26 -3.16 -16.85 0.31
N ALA A 27 -3.48 -17.69 -0.67
CA ALA A 27 -4.36 -18.83 -0.48
C ALA A 27 -3.81 -19.81 0.57
N LYS A 28 -2.52 -20.16 0.50
CA LYS A 28 -1.85 -21.03 1.50
C LYS A 28 -1.84 -20.42 2.90
N GLY A 29 -1.82 -19.09 2.98
CA GLY A 29 -1.89 -18.35 4.24
C GLY A 29 -3.30 -18.10 4.76
N MET A 30 -4.36 -18.56 4.06
CA MET A 30 -5.77 -18.25 4.34
C MET A 30 -6.07 -16.74 4.35
N PHE A 31 -5.32 -15.98 3.54
CA PHE A 31 -5.53 -14.54 3.37
C PHE A 31 -6.55 -14.27 2.27
N THR A 32 -7.39 -13.25 2.49
CA THR A 32 -8.34 -12.76 1.48
C THR A 32 -7.65 -11.77 0.54
N SER A 33 -7.59 -12.10 -0.76
CA SER A 33 -6.96 -11.27 -1.77
C SER A 33 -7.86 -10.12 -2.22
N HIS A 34 -7.55 -8.91 -1.75
CA HIS A 34 -8.13 -7.65 -2.24
C HIS A 34 -7.21 -6.95 -3.27
N ILE A 35 -6.38 -7.73 -3.97
CA ILE A 35 -5.48 -7.20 -4.99
C ILE A 35 -6.28 -6.80 -6.25
N HIS A 36 -5.96 -5.65 -6.83
CA HIS A 36 -6.63 -5.14 -8.03
C HIS A 36 -6.48 -6.08 -9.23
N GLN A 37 -7.52 -6.14 -10.07
CA GLN A 37 -7.46 -6.88 -11.34
C GLN A 37 -7.04 -5.97 -12.49
N LYS A 38 -6.17 -6.51 -13.36
CA LYS A 38 -5.70 -5.81 -14.56
C LYS A 38 -6.82 -5.69 -15.58
N LYS A 39 -6.89 -4.54 -16.27
CA LYS A 39 -7.69 -4.39 -17.49
C LYS A 39 -7.18 -5.37 -18.56
N PRO A 40 -8.06 -6.13 -19.24
CA PRO A 40 -7.64 -6.98 -20.35
C PRO A 40 -7.04 -6.15 -21.49
N PRO A 41 -6.02 -6.67 -22.21
CA PRO A 41 -5.46 -5.97 -23.37
C PRO A 41 -6.54 -5.72 -24.43
N ARG A 42 -6.57 -4.50 -25.00
CA ARG A 42 -7.44 -4.12 -26.13
C ARG A 42 -8.95 -4.32 -25.91
N ARG A 43 -9.41 -4.48 -24.66
CA ARG A 43 -10.84 -4.63 -24.33
C ARG A 43 -11.23 -3.70 -23.19
N PRO A 44 -12.51 -3.28 -23.10
CA PRO A 44 -13.00 -2.56 -21.93
C PRO A 44 -12.89 -3.43 -20.67
N MET A 45 -12.84 -2.77 -19.51
CA MET A 45 -12.88 -3.48 -18.24
C MET A 45 -14.29 -4.06 -18.03
N PRO A 46 -14.44 -5.37 -17.75
CA PRO A 46 -15.73 -5.93 -17.41
C PRO A 46 -16.35 -5.20 -16.22
N GLU A 47 -17.64 -4.87 -16.30
CA GLU A 47 -18.31 -4.02 -15.30
C GLU A 47 -18.20 -4.58 -13.87
N ARG A 48 -18.31 -5.91 -13.71
CA ARG A 48 -18.12 -6.59 -12.42
C ARG A 48 -16.73 -6.32 -11.81
N ILE A 49 -15.69 -6.31 -12.65
CA ILE A 49 -14.31 -6.08 -12.23
C ILE A 49 -14.12 -4.60 -11.90
N ALA A 50 -14.69 -3.70 -12.70
CA ALA A 50 -14.66 -2.27 -12.45
C ALA A 50 -15.30 -1.94 -11.08
N LYS A 51 -16.50 -2.46 -10.80
CA LYS A 51 -17.18 -2.29 -9.51
C LYS A 51 -16.34 -2.83 -8.35
N ALA A 52 -15.75 -4.02 -8.50
CA ALA A 52 -14.88 -4.60 -7.48
C ALA A 52 -13.61 -3.77 -7.24
N ASN A 53 -12.94 -3.32 -8.31
CA ASN A 53 -11.76 -2.46 -8.22
C ASN A 53 -12.10 -1.09 -7.60
N ALA A 54 -13.25 -0.49 -7.93
CA ALA A 54 -13.70 0.77 -7.34
C ALA A 54 -13.88 0.66 -5.81
N LYS A 55 -14.54 -0.41 -5.34
CA LYS A 55 -14.64 -0.71 -3.89
C LYS A 55 -13.25 -0.85 -3.24
N ARG A 56 -12.30 -1.49 -3.94
CA ARG A 56 -10.92 -1.64 -3.43
C ARG A 56 -10.12 -0.34 -3.45
N SER A 57 -10.39 0.52 -4.42
CA SER A 57 -9.76 1.83 -4.53
C SER A 57 -10.21 2.76 -3.40
N ALA A 58 -11.49 2.68 -2.97
CA ALA A 58 -12.00 3.45 -1.84
C ALA A 58 -11.24 3.16 -0.52
N VAL A 59 -10.84 1.90 -0.28
CA VAL A 59 -10.03 1.54 0.89
C VAL A 59 -8.57 1.99 0.71
N ARG A 60 -8.02 1.83 -0.50
CA ARG A 60 -6.62 2.22 -0.79
C ARG A 60 -6.39 3.72 -0.74
N SER A 61 -7.33 4.55 -1.19
CA SER A 61 -7.17 6.01 -1.18
C SER A 61 -6.89 6.53 0.23
N ALA A 62 -7.44 5.86 1.26
CA ALA A 62 -7.18 6.19 2.65
C ALA A 62 -5.70 6.07 3.04
N VAL A 63 -4.86 5.29 2.34
CA VAL A 63 -3.41 5.23 2.60
C VAL A 63 -2.58 6.09 1.64
N GLU A 64 -3.18 6.63 0.57
CA GLU A 64 -2.44 7.42 -0.43
C GLU A 64 -1.89 8.72 0.13
N HIS A 65 -2.53 9.28 1.17
CA HIS A 65 -2.04 10.46 1.87
C HIS A 65 -0.63 10.29 2.46
N VAL A 66 -0.23 9.05 2.79
CA VAL A 66 1.13 8.73 3.26
C VAL A 66 2.15 9.03 2.16
N PHE A 67 1.90 8.49 0.96
CA PHE A 67 2.76 8.71 -0.20
C PHE A 67 2.75 10.17 -0.63
N ALA A 68 1.60 10.85 -0.54
CA ALA A 68 1.50 12.28 -0.81
C ALA A 68 2.37 13.09 0.18
N GLY A 69 2.33 12.76 1.47
CA GLY A 69 3.17 13.38 2.49
C GLY A 69 4.66 13.18 2.20
N GLN A 70 5.07 11.94 1.87
CA GLN A 70 6.45 11.63 1.52
C GLN A 70 6.91 12.37 0.26
N LYS A 71 6.08 12.40 -0.79
CA LYS A 71 6.46 13.03 -2.06
C LYS A 71 6.50 14.56 -1.96
N HIS A 72 5.45 15.17 -1.41
CA HIS A 72 5.28 16.62 -1.42
C HIS A 72 5.92 17.32 -0.21
N ARG A 73 5.70 16.81 1.01
CA ARG A 73 6.22 17.46 2.23
C ARG A 73 7.66 17.06 2.53
N MET A 74 8.01 15.80 2.32
CA MET A 74 9.37 15.32 2.57
C MET A 74 10.28 15.41 1.34
N GLY A 75 9.75 15.78 0.17
CA GLY A 75 10.53 15.86 -1.08
C GLY A 75 11.18 14.53 -1.49
N LEU A 76 10.54 13.39 -1.20
CA LEU A 76 11.13 12.08 -1.42
C LEU A 76 11.39 11.80 -2.91
N VAL A 77 12.67 11.72 -3.29
CA VAL A 77 13.12 11.33 -4.63
C VAL A 77 14.04 10.12 -4.53
N VAL A 78 13.66 8.98 -5.15
CA VAL A 78 14.46 7.76 -5.16
C VAL A 78 15.26 7.66 -6.47
N ARG A 79 16.52 8.08 -6.43
CA ARG A 79 17.52 7.96 -7.52
C ARG A 79 18.88 7.30 -7.16
N PRO A 80 19.10 6.66 -5.99
CA PRO A 80 20.37 5.97 -5.75
C PRO A 80 20.63 4.81 -6.72
N ILE A 81 21.90 4.61 -7.08
CA ILE A 81 22.35 3.41 -7.76
C ILE A 81 22.43 2.27 -6.73
N GLY A 82 21.76 1.15 -7.01
CA GLY A 82 21.76 -0.04 -6.18
C GLY A 82 20.55 -0.18 -5.25
N ILE A 83 19.98 -1.39 -5.24
CA ILE A 83 18.74 -1.72 -4.50
C ILE A 83 18.87 -1.53 -2.99
N ALA A 84 20.06 -1.79 -2.42
CA ALA A 84 20.30 -1.61 -0.98
C ALA A 84 20.16 -0.14 -0.56
N ARG A 85 20.73 0.79 -1.33
CA ARG A 85 20.64 2.24 -1.07
C ARG A 85 19.21 2.75 -1.24
N ALA A 86 18.52 2.29 -2.29
CA ALA A 86 17.12 2.62 -2.49
C ALA A 86 16.23 2.14 -1.34
N ARG A 87 16.46 0.91 -0.84
CA ARG A 87 15.75 0.33 0.31
C ARG A 87 15.93 1.16 1.57
N ILE A 88 17.17 1.55 1.90
CA ILE A 88 17.45 2.38 3.08
C ILE A 88 16.74 3.72 2.96
N LYS A 89 16.82 4.39 1.81
CA LYS A 89 16.17 5.68 1.59
C LYS A 89 14.65 5.62 1.77
N ILE A 90 14.01 4.60 1.18
CA ILE A 90 12.55 4.38 1.32
C ILE A 90 12.20 4.02 2.77
N GLY A 91 13.00 3.17 3.41
CA GLY A 91 12.81 2.77 4.81
C GLY A 91 12.86 3.96 5.77
N MET A 92 13.88 4.81 5.65
CA MET A 92 14.02 6.03 6.43
C MET A 92 12.86 7.00 6.21
N ALA A 93 12.40 7.18 4.96
CA ALA A 93 11.25 8.03 4.68
C ALA A 93 9.96 7.52 5.33
N ASN A 94 9.74 6.20 5.33
CA ASN A 94 8.61 5.59 6.03
C ASN A 94 8.70 5.80 7.56
N LEU A 95 9.89 5.63 8.15
CA LEU A 95 10.09 5.82 9.59
C LEU A 95 9.83 7.27 10.00
N VAL A 96 10.43 8.23 9.30
CA VAL A 96 10.24 9.66 9.58
C VAL A 96 8.77 10.06 9.44
N TYR A 97 8.09 9.60 8.39
CA TYR A 97 6.66 9.85 8.22
C TYR A 97 5.85 9.31 9.40
N ASN A 98 6.12 8.08 9.84
CA ASN A 98 5.42 7.47 10.96
C ASN A 98 5.65 8.24 12.27
N PHE A 99 6.87 8.71 12.54
CA PHE A 99 7.15 9.53 13.72
C PHE A 99 6.47 10.90 13.67
N GLN A 100 6.48 11.57 12.52
CA GLN A 100 5.74 12.83 12.34
C GLN A 100 4.24 12.64 12.54
N ARG A 101 3.68 11.53 12.03
CA ARG A 101 2.28 11.18 12.21
C ARG A 101 1.94 10.87 13.67
N LEU A 102 2.82 10.15 14.38
CA LEU A 102 2.66 9.86 15.80
C LEU A 102 2.66 11.15 16.63
N ALA A 103 3.66 12.01 16.46
CA ALA A 103 3.73 13.29 17.17
C ALA A 103 2.50 14.17 16.93
N TRP A 104 1.97 14.18 15.70
CA TRP A 104 0.74 14.90 15.40
C TRP A 104 -0.51 14.30 16.08
N LEU A 105 -0.60 12.96 16.18
CA LEU A 105 -1.70 12.30 16.89
C LEU A 105 -1.62 12.56 18.40
N GLU A 106 -0.44 12.46 19.00
CA GLU A 106 -0.24 12.72 20.42
C GLU A 106 -0.50 14.20 20.76
N GLY A 107 -0.01 15.12 19.92
CA GLY A 107 -0.26 16.56 20.09
C GLY A 107 -1.72 16.98 19.94
N ARG A 108 -2.57 16.17 19.28
CA ARG A 108 -4.03 16.38 19.26
C ARG A 108 -4.74 15.93 20.53
N THR A 109 -4.10 15.07 21.31
CA THR A 109 -4.69 14.46 22.51
C THR A 109 -4.31 15.22 23.78
N ALA A 110 -3.33 16.13 23.70
CA ALA A 110 -2.98 17.04 24.78
C ALA A 110 -4.04 18.15 24.92
N PRO A 111 -4.55 18.45 26.12
CA PRO A 111 -5.33 19.67 26.35
C PRO A 111 -4.44 20.90 26.11
N ALA A 112 -5.06 21.96 25.59
CA ALA A 112 -4.39 23.22 25.23
C ALA A 112 -3.67 23.89 26.41
#